data_AF-A0A533RRQ5-F1
#
_entry.id   AF-A0A533RRQ5-F1
#
_cell.length_a   1.000
_cell.length_b   1.000
_cell.length_c   1.000
_cell.angle_alpha   90.00
_cell.angle_beta   90.00
_cell.angle_gamma   90.00
#
_symmetry.space_group_name_H-M   'P 1'
#
loop_
_entity.id
_entity.type
_entity.pdbx_description
1 polymer ?
#
loop_
_entity_poly.entity_id
_entity_poly.type
_entity_poly.pdbx_seq_one_letter_code
_entity_poly.pdbx_strand_id
1 'polypeptide(L)'
;MEIFLRASTLAELAPLEGGGFDGVIFGAEFCPFRLPKISEVEEARLICAENGLAFTLSTPLLRQAHFNFTSKWLREALKEGEEWSANDWGLLFWAKNECFENPVNAGRLPGKQRRYSRTVEMVRGASTEEARAHGGSGWG
;
A
#
# COMPACT_ATOMS: atom_id res chain seq x y z
N MET A 1 2.00 16.81 -11.77
CA MET A 1 2.32 15.62 -10.96
C MET A 1 1.19 15.51 -9.97
N GLU A 2 0.42 14.42 -10.01
CA GLU A 2 -0.69 14.26 -9.07
C GLU A 2 -0.15 14.02 -7.65
N ILE A 3 -0.78 14.64 -6.67
CA ILE A 3 -0.40 14.63 -5.26
C ILE A 3 -1.49 13.91 -4.48
N PHE A 4 -1.18 12.70 -4.03
CA PHE A 4 -2.12 11.89 -3.24
C PHE A 4 -1.75 11.91 -1.76
N LEU A 5 -2.74 12.16 -0.91
CA LEU A 5 -2.64 11.98 0.53
C LEU A 5 -2.73 10.49 0.86
N ARG A 6 -1.78 9.97 1.63
CA ARG A 6 -1.85 8.60 2.16
C ARG A 6 -2.33 8.65 3.59
N ALA A 7 -3.45 8.00 3.86
CA ALA A 7 -4.08 7.99 5.18
C ALA A 7 -4.56 6.58 5.51
N SER A 8 -4.44 6.22 6.78
CA SER A 8 -4.88 4.95 7.36
C SER A 8 -6.00 5.14 8.38
N THR A 9 -6.28 6.39 8.75
CA THR A 9 -7.34 6.77 9.68
C THR A 9 -8.03 8.06 9.21
N LEU A 10 -9.25 8.31 9.65
CA LEU A 10 -9.99 9.54 9.30
C LEU A 10 -9.29 10.81 9.80
N ALA A 11 -8.64 10.74 10.95
CA ALA A 11 -7.90 11.88 11.51
C ALA A 11 -6.75 12.34 10.58
N GLU A 12 -6.17 11.42 9.81
CA GLU A 12 -5.11 11.73 8.85
C GLU A 12 -5.63 12.45 7.58
N LEU A 13 -6.96 12.61 7.43
CA LEU A 13 -7.58 13.36 6.33
C LEU A 13 -7.69 14.87 6.61
N ALA A 14 -7.40 15.33 7.83
CA ALA A 14 -7.43 16.76 8.19
C ALA A 14 -6.67 17.69 7.22
N PRO A 15 -5.53 17.31 6.60
CA PRO A 15 -4.84 18.16 5.63
C PRO A 15 -5.63 18.48 4.36
N LEU A 16 -6.70 17.73 4.04
CA LEU A 16 -7.52 17.99 2.85
C LEU A 16 -8.18 19.37 2.88
N GLU A 17 -8.47 19.92 4.06
CA GLU A 17 -9.01 21.27 4.24
C GLU A 17 -8.07 22.37 3.70
N GLY A 18 -6.76 22.09 3.70
CA GLY A 18 -5.74 23.01 3.18
C GLY A 18 -5.57 22.96 1.66
N GLY A 19 -6.25 22.03 0.97
CA GLY A 19 -6.12 21.79 -0.46
C GLY A 19 -4.76 21.22 -0.89
N GLY A 20 -4.51 21.19 -2.20
CA GLY A 20 -3.23 20.75 -2.78
C GLY A 20 -3.07 19.25 -2.97
N PHE A 21 -4.14 18.48 -2.83
CA PHE A 21 -4.19 17.05 -3.13
C PHE A 21 -5.18 16.79 -4.27
N ASP A 22 -4.85 15.83 -5.12
CA ASP A 22 -5.71 15.36 -6.22
C ASP A 22 -6.54 14.14 -5.79
N GLY A 23 -6.14 13.48 -4.68
CA GLY A 23 -6.84 12.31 -4.17
C GLY A 23 -6.29 11.76 -2.87
N VAL A 24 -6.93 10.70 -2.40
CA VAL A 24 -6.57 9.97 -1.19
C VAL A 24 -6.34 8.51 -1.51
N ILE A 25 -5.22 7.97 -1.02
CA ILE A 25 -4.96 6.55 -0.94
C ILE A 25 -5.23 6.12 0.51
N PHE A 26 -6.37 5.49 0.74
CA PHE A 26 -6.88 5.18 2.08
C PHE A 26 -6.69 3.71 2.44
N GLY A 27 -6.04 3.44 3.57
CA GLY A 27 -5.81 2.08 4.07
C GLY A 27 -4.45 1.93 4.76
N ALA A 28 -4.02 0.69 4.96
CA ALA A 28 -2.76 0.38 5.62
C ALA A 28 -1.81 -0.32 4.67
N GLU A 29 -0.56 0.14 4.57
CA GLU A 29 0.45 -0.46 3.67
C GLU A 29 1.30 -1.56 4.32
N PHE A 30 1.41 -1.56 5.65
CA PHE A 30 2.40 -2.39 6.34
C PHE A 30 1.83 -3.33 7.42
N CYS A 31 0.64 -3.03 7.95
CA CYS A 31 0.07 -3.78 9.06
C CYS A 31 -1.41 -4.08 8.78
N PRO A 32 -1.80 -5.36 8.61
CA PRO A 32 -3.19 -5.74 8.41
C PRO A 32 -4.08 -5.36 9.59
N PHE A 33 -3.57 -5.37 10.82
CA PHE A 33 -4.34 -4.95 12.00
C PHE A 33 -4.62 -3.44 12.07
N ARG A 34 -4.02 -2.65 11.18
CA ARG A 34 -4.31 -1.22 11.03
C ARG A 34 -5.21 -0.92 9.83
N LEU A 35 -5.75 -1.94 9.16
CA LEU A 35 -6.77 -1.71 8.15
C LEU A 35 -7.97 -0.99 8.80
N PRO A 36 -8.47 0.08 8.18
CA PRO A 36 -9.60 0.83 8.72
C PRO A 36 -10.85 -0.05 8.72
N LYS A 37 -11.79 0.26 9.61
CA LYS A 37 -13.12 -0.38 9.58
C LYS A 37 -13.83 -0.01 8.28
N ILE A 38 -14.76 -0.85 7.85
CA ILE A 38 -15.57 -0.58 6.64
C ILE A 38 -16.32 0.75 6.77
N SER A 39 -16.84 1.07 7.97
CA SER A 39 -17.48 2.37 8.22
C SER A 39 -16.56 3.57 8.01
N GLU A 40 -15.27 3.44 8.38
CA GLU A 40 -14.28 4.49 8.17
C GLU A 40 -13.89 4.61 6.69
N VAL A 41 -13.88 3.50 5.95
CA VAL A 41 -13.70 3.53 4.49
C VAL A 41 -14.84 4.28 3.81
N GLU A 42 -16.09 4.00 4.19
CA GLU A 42 -17.25 4.71 3.64
C GLU A 42 -17.20 6.21 3.94
N GLU A 43 -16.83 6.58 5.17
CA GLU A 43 -16.71 7.98 5.57
C GLU A 43 -15.58 8.69 4.82
N ALA A 44 -14.40 8.07 4.69
CA ALA A 44 -13.30 8.62 3.91
C ALA A 44 -13.69 8.79 2.43
N ARG A 45 -14.45 7.85 1.87
CA ARG A 45 -14.96 7.93 0.50
C ARG A 45 -15.92 9.10 0.31
N LEU A 46 -16.84 9.31 1.26
CA LEU A 46 -17.77 10.45 1.22
C LEU A 46 -17.01 11.78 1.28
N ILE A 47 -16.04 11.90 2.19
CA ILE A 47 -15.18 13.09 2.28
C ILE A 47 -14.49 13.36 0.94
N CYS A 48 -13.93 12.33 0.30
CA CYS A 48 -13.27 12.52 -1.01
C CYS A 48 -14.27 12.95 -2.09
N ALA A 49 -15.44 12.31 -2.15
CA ALA A 49 -16.47 12.64 -3.13
C ALA A 49 -16.99 14.08 -2.97
N GLU A 50 -17.24 14.54 -1.74
CA GLU A 50 -17.68 15.90 -1.43
C GLU A 50 -16.66 16.97 -1.85
N ASN A 51 -15.37 16.61 -1.83
CA ASN A 51 -14.28 17.48 -2.22
C ASN A 51 -13.82 17.28 -3.69
N GLY A 52 -14.48 16.42 -4.46
CA GLY A 52 -14.11 16.12 -5.85
C GLY A 52 -12.74 15.42 -5.98
N LEU A 53 -12.29 14.72 -4.94
CA LEU A 53 -10.99 14.05 -4.87
C LEU A 53 -11.10 12.60 -5.34
N ALA A 54 -10.04 12.09 -5.98
CA ALA A 54 -9.92 10.68 -6.28
C ALA A 54 -9.79 9.86 -4.98
N PHE A 55 -10.30 8.62 -4.99
CA PHE A 55 -10.24 7.70 -3.85
C PHE A 55 -9.73 6.34 -4.30
N THR A 56 -8.69 5.85 -3.62
CA THR A 56 -8.07 4.56 -3.90
C THR A 56 -7.88 3.81 -2.59
N LEU A 57 -8.30 2.54 -2.52
CA LEU A 57 -8.02 1.71 -1.34
C LEU A 57 -6.59 1.18 -1.35
N SER A 58 -5.91 1.17 -0.20
CA SER A 58 -4.57 0.58 -0.07
C SER A 58 -4.58 -0.65 0.82
N THR A 59 -3.99 -1.72 0.30
CA THR A 59 -3.85 -3.00 1.01
C THR A 59 -2.44 -3.17 1.57
N PRO A 60 -2.22 -3.89 2.68
CA PRO A 60 -0.89 -4.04 3.24
C PRO A 60 -0.08 -5.12 2.55
N LEU A 61 1.24 -5.09 2.75
CA LEU A 61 2.08 -6.26 2.52
C LEU A 61 1.66 -7.39 3.46
N LEU A 62 1.46 -8.61 2.92
CA LEU A 62 0.84 -9.70 3.67
C LEU A 62 1.84 -10.79 4.08
N ARG A 63 1.52 -11.43 5.20
CA ARG A 63 2.00 -12.79 5.51
C ARG A 63 0.83 -13.74 5.31
N GLN A 64 1.13 -15.01 5.03
CA GLN A 64 0.11 -16.05 4.83
C GLN A 64 -0.97 -16.07 5.93
N ALA A 65 -0.57 -15.88 7.19
CA ALA A 65 -1.49 -15.88 8.34
C ALA A 65 -2.57 -14.77 8.30
N HIS A 66 -2.36 -13.69 7.55
CA HIS A 66 -3.30 -12.56 7.47
C HIS A 66 -3.99 -12.46 6.12
N PHE A 67 -3.70 -13.38 5.20
CA PHE A 67 -4.21 -13.34 3.83
C PHE A 67 -5.73 -13.30 3.79
N ASN A 68 -6.38 -14.29 4.43
CA ASN A 68 -7.83 -14.42 4.44
C ASN A 68 -8.53 -13.24 5.11
N PHE A 69 -7.89 -12.66 6.13
CA PHE A 69 -8.41 -11.48 6.80
C PHE A 69 -8.42 -10.27 5.84
N THR A 70 -7.29 -9.99 5.18
CA THR A 70 -7.18 -8.86 4.26
C THR A 70 -7.99 -9.04 2.98
N SER A 71 -8.05 -10.24 2.41
CA SER A 71 -8.83 -10.49 1.20
C SER A 71 -10.33 -10.36 1.45
N LYS A 72 -10.81 -10.84 2.62
CA LYS A 72 -12.19 -10.59 3.06
C LYS A 72 -12.47 -9.10 3.25
N TRP A 73 -11.57 -8.41 3.95
CA TRP A 73 -11.69 -6.96 4.15
C TRP A 73 -11.76 -6.20 2.82
N LEU A 74 -10.88 -6.53 1.87
CA LEU A 74 -10.84 -5.88 0.56
C LEU A 74 -12.16 -6.09 -0.20
N ARG A 75 -12.70 -7.32 -0.19
CA ARG A 75 -13.99 -7.61 -0.83
C ARG A 75 -15.15 -6.83 -0.22
N GLU A 76 -15.11 -6.60 1.09
CA GLU A 76 -16.17 -5.86 1.79
C GLU A 76 -16.02 -4.34 1.63
N ALA A 77 -14.78 -3.84 1.56
CA ALA A 77 -14.50 -2.41 1.47
C ALA A 77 -14.62 -1.85 0.04
N LEU A 78 -14.24 -2.64 -0.96
CA LEU A 78 -14.14 -2.21 -2.36
C LEU A 78 -15.51 -2.18 -3.04
N LYS A 79 -15.87 -1.04 -3.62
CA LYS A 79 -17.07 -0.90 -4.46
C LYS A 79 -16.74 -1.16 -5.93
N GLU A 80 -17.73 -1.51 -6.73
CA GLU A 80 -17.57 -1.74 -8.17
C GLU A 80 -16.95 -0.52 -8.87
N GLY A 81 -15.95 -0.77 -9.74
CA GLY A 81 -15.24 0.27 -10.48
C GLY A 81 -14.24 1.10 -9.67
N GLU A 82 -14.22 0.97 -8.34
CA GLU A 82 -13.29 1.68 -7.47
C GLU A 82 -11.85 1.18 -7.63
N GLU A 83 -10.90 2.10 -7.59
CA GLU A 83 -9.48 1.77 -7.68
C GLU A 83 -8.94 1.24 -6.35
N TRP A 84 -8.01 0.29 -6.41
CA TRP A 84 -7.23 -0.13 -5.26
C TRP A 84 -5.76 -0.36 -5.60
N SER A 85 -4.93 -0.34 -4.56
CA SER A 85 -3.49 -0.47 -4.62
C SER A 85 -3.05 -1.76 -3.93
N ALA A 86 -2.45 -2.66 -4.70
CA ALA A 86 -1.90 -3.92 -4.21
C ALA A 86 -0.45 -3.73 -3.75
N ASN A 87 -0.18 -3.95 -2.46
CA ASN A 87 1.19 -4.00 -1.92
C ASN A 87 1.72 -5.44 -1.74
N ASP A 88 0.92 -6.44 -2.11
CA ASP A 88 1.26 -7.85 -2.03
C ASP A 88 0.88 -8.58 -3.33
N TRP A 89 1.83 -9.36 -3.87
CA TRP A 89 1.62 -10.12 -5.11
C TRP A 89 0.61 -11.25 -4.96
N GLY A 90 0.52 -11.86 -3.78
CA GLY A 90 -0.47 -12.90 -3.49
C GLY A 90 -1.89 -12.34 -3.53
N LEU A 91 -2.09 -11.12 -3.04
CA LEU A 91 -3.39 -10.46 -3.08
C LEU A 91 -3.78 -10.09 -4.52
N LEU A 92 -2.83 -9.64 -5.33
CA LEU A 92 -3.05 -9.40 -6.76
C LEU A 92 -3.41 -10.70 -7.51
N PHE A 93 -2.71 -11.80 -7.22
CA PHE A 93 -3.00 -13.11 -7.82
C PHE A 93 -4.38 -13.62 -7.43
N TRP A 94 -4.76 -13.48 -6.16
CA TRP A 94 -6.10 -13.81 -5.68
C TRP A 94 -7.18 -12.97 -6.34
N ALA A 95 -7.00 -11.64 -6.43
CA ALA A 95 -7.98 -10.75 -7.07
C ALA A 95 -8.23 -11.16 -8.52
N LYS A 96 -7.17 -11.53 -9.26
CA LYS A 96 -7.30 -12.08 -10.62
C LYS A 96 -8.14 -13.37 -10.65
N ASN A 97 -7.90 -14.31 -9.74
CA ASN A 97 -8.63 -15.60 -9.72
C ASN A 97 -10.08 -15.46 -9.26
N GLU A 98 -10.36 -14.45 -8.45
CA GLU A 98 -11.72 -14.10 -8.00
C GLU A 98 -12.46 -13.20 -9.00
N CYS A 99 -11.86 -12.91 -10.16
CA CYS A 99 -12.41 -12.03 -11.19
C CYS A 99 -12.76 -10.63 -10.65
N PHE A 100 -11.92 -10.05 -9.79
CA PHE A 100 -12.05 -8.63 -9.43
C PHE A 100 -11.73 -7.78 -10.64
N GLU A 101 -12.76 -7.12 -11.19
CA GLU A 101 -12.64 -6.23 -12.36
C GLU A 101 -12.23 -4.80 -11.97
N ASN A 102 -12.19 -4.51 -10.68
CA ASN A 102 -11.75 -3.23 -10.15
C ASN A 102 -10.35 -2.84 -10.65
N PRO A 103 -10.15 -1.58 -11.08
CA PRO A 103 -8.82 -1.07 -11.42
C PRO A 103 -7.84 -1.30 -10.27
N VAL A 104 -6.70 -1.90 -10.59
CA VAL A 104 -5.65 -2.20 -9.62
C VAL A 104 -4.34 -1.55 -10.01
N ASN A 105 -3.78 -0.78 -9.09
CA ASN A 105 -2.46 -0.21 -9.20
C ASN A 105 -1.45 -1.01 -8.38
N ALA A 106 -0.24 -1.14 -8.92
CA ALA A 106 0.89 -1.60 -8.13
C ALA A 106 1.21 -0.52 -7.09
N GLY A 107 1.03 -0.85 -5.82
CA GLY A 107 1.33 0.07 -4.73
C GLY A 107 2.82 0.27 -4.53
N ARG A 108 3.19 0.63 -3.30
CA ARG A 108 4.58 0.59 -2.84
C ARG A 108 4.97 -0.86 -2.57
N LEU A 109 4.98 -1.67 -3.61
CA LEU A 109 5.58 -2.99 -3.61
C LEU A 109 7.01 -2.80 -3.08
N PRO A 110 7.41 -3.44 -1.97
CA PRO A 110 8.72 -3.22 -1.40
C PRO A 110 9.77 -3.84 -2.32
N GLY A 111 10.20 -3.08 -3.34
CA GLY A 111 11.19 -3.49 -4.33
C GLY A 111 12.59 -3.73 -3.77
N LYS A 112 12.79 -3.71 -2.44
CA LYS A 112 14.09 -3.91 -1.78
C LYS A 112 14.03 -4.62 -0.43
N GLN A 113 12.96 -5.36 -0.10
CA GLN A 113 13.01 -6.28 1.04
C GLN A 113 13.82 -7.54 0.66
N ARG A 114 15.15 -7.37 0.58
CA ARG A 114 16.11 -8.48 0.75
C ARG A 114 15.97 -9.01 2.17
N ARG A 115 14.87 -9.73 2.45
CA ARG A 115 14.69 -10.48 3.69
C ARG A 115 15.45 -11.79 3.55
N TYR A 116 16.75 -11.75 3.82
CA TYR A 116 17.52 -12.93 4.16
C TYR A 116 18.32 -12.64 5.42
N SER A 117 18.30 -13.57 6.38
CA SER A 117 19.28 -13.64 7.47
C SER A 117 20.73 -13.61 6.94
N ARG A 118 20.94 -14.06 5.70
CA ARG A 118 22.23 -14.05 4.97
C ARG A 118 22.75 -12.65 4.62
N THR A 119 21.93 -11.59 4.63
CA THR A 119 22.44 -10.22 4.40
C THR A 119 23.27 -9.73 5.59
N VAL A 120 22.99 -10.21 6.81
CA VAL A 120 23.79 -9.88 8.00
C VAL A 120 25.12 -10.64 7.98
N GLU A 121 25.14 -11.88 7.47
CA GLU A 121 26.39 -12.64 7.29
C GLU A 121 27.27 -12.05 6.18
N MET A 122 26.68 -11.58 5.08
CA MET A 122 27.43 -10.87 4.03
C MET A 122 28.08 -9.58 4.54
N VAL A 123 27.38 -8.79 5.37
CA VAL A 123 27.93 -7.53 5.91
C VAL A 123 28.95 -7.77 7.02
N ARG A 124 28.88 -8.91 7.72
CA ARG A 124 29.85 -9.30 8.77
C ARG A 124 31.04 -10.09 8.25
N GLY A 125 30.92 -10.76 7.10
CA GLY A 125 31.98 -11.49 6.43
C GLY A 125 32.68 -10.71 5.32
N ALA A 126 32.08 -9.63 4.83
CA ALA A 126 32.72 -8.73 3.87
C ALA A 126 33.85 -7.94 4.55
N SER A 127 35.03 -8.01 3.95
CA SER A 127 36.11 -7.09 4.29
C SER A 127 35.67 -5.65 4.03
N THR A 128 36.27 -4.68 4.72
CA THR A 128 35.94 -3.25 4.61
C THR A 128 36.05 -2.69 3.17
N GLU A 129 36.72 -3.39 2.26
CA GLU A 129 36.78 -3.08 0.82
C GLU A 129 35.53 -3.49 0.04
N GLU A 130 34.94 -4.66 0.33
CA GLU A 130 33.75 -5.16 -0.37
C GLU A 130 32.48 -4.35 -0.03
N ALA A 131 32.41 -3.86 1.21
CA ALA A 131 31.33 -2.96 1.63
C ALA A 131 31.38 -1.60 0.93
N ARG A 132 32.57 -1.12 0.53
CA ARG A 132 32.73 0.13 -0.24
C ARG A 132 32.38 -0.04 -1.72
N ALA A 133 32.64 -1.21 -2.31
CA ALA A 133 32.30 -1.49 -3.71
C ALA A 133 30.78 -1.46 -3.99
N HIS A 134 29.95 -1.77 -3.00
CA HIS A 134 28.48 -1.69 -3.10
C HIS A 134 27.89 -0.32 -2.72
N GLY A 135 28.73 0.65 -2.35
CA GLY A 135 28.33 1.99 -1.93
C GLY A 135 28.42 3.07 -3.02
N GLY A 136 28.74 2.74 -4.28
CA GLY A 136 28.99 3.72 -5.33
C GLY A 136 28.15 3.54 -6.61
N SER A 137 27.66 4.67 -7.14
CA SER A 137 26.91 4.91 -8.40
C SER A 137 25.48 4.33 -8.48
N GLY A 138 24.39 5.10 -8.59
CA GLY A 138 24.28 6.51 -8.97
C GLY A 138 24.52 6.68 -10.47
N TRP A 139 23.43 6.67 -11.24
CA TRP A 139 23.36 7.03 -12.67
C TRP A 139 24.24 6.23 -13.64
N GLY A 140 23.59 5.37 -14.43
CA GLY A 140 24.14 4.60 -15.55
C GLY A 140 23.08 3.66 -16.09
#